data_AF-A0A9E5TG55-F1
#
_entry.id   AF-A0A9E5TG55-F1
#
_cell.length_a   1.000
_cell.length_b   1.000
_cell.length_c   1.000
_cell.angle_alpha   90.00
_cell.angle_beta   90.00
_cell.angle_gamma   90.00
#
_symmetry.space_group_name_H-M   'P 1'
#
loop_
_entity.id
_entity.type
_entity.pdbx_description
1 polymer ?
#
loop_
_entity_poly.entity_id
_entity_poly.type
_entity_poly.pdbx_seq_one_letter_code
_entity_poly.pdbx_strand_id
1 'polypeptide(L)'
;MRQDKLLLVTLAIGLLASLLPPAAMAAPTPSTPSQDDECTHPMAFILSEWMEGVSCQDLIDLHDEGVGFGVIMKAHFLSEMFGLNWRDLVDRHMGEEGLAWGQIMKAHVLADALGVSADDLLAERAQGKGWGEILQEYREGPGKPPWAGQGKPPWAGQGKPPWAQGRGNPAWAGPSGSEE
;
A
#
# COMPACT_ATOMS: atom_id res chain seq x y z
N MET A 1 8.31 40.16 -33.80
CA MET A 1 9.75 40.32 -33.48
C MET A 1 9.92 39.76 -32.07
N ARG A 2 10.72 38.74 -31.72
CA ARG A 2 11.87 38.05 -32.32
C ARG A 2 11.94 36.63 -31.70
N GLN A 3 12.19 35.63 -32.56
CA GLN A 3 13.17 34.53 -32.49
C GLN A 3 13.29 33.72 -31.17
N ASP A 4 12.91 32.43 -31.17
CA ASP A 4 13.60 31.26 -31.74
C ASP A 4 14.86 30.81 -30.98
N LYS A 5 14.86 29.53 -30.57
CA LYS A 5 15.96 28.56 -30.33
C LYS A 5 15.45 27.55 -29.28
N LEU A 6 14.75 26.47 -29.61
CA LEU A 6 15.19 25.30 -30.41
C LEU A 6 16.64 24.91 -30.09
N LEU A 7 16.80 24.13 -29.02
CA LEU A 7 18.01 23.36 -28.75
C LEU A 7 17.66 21.87 -28.92
N LEU A 8 17.84 21.44 -30.17
CA LEU A 8 18.10 20.06 -30.58
C LEU A 8 19.39 19.59 -29.88
N VAL A 9 19.30 18.59 -29.01
CA VAL A 9 20.48 17.85 -28.55
C VAL A 9 20.43 16.45 -29.13
N THR A 10 21.53 16.16 -29.82
CA THR A 10 21.78 15.12 -30.79
C THR A 10 21.82 13.72 -30.16
N LEU A 11 21.04 12.81 -30.75
CA LEU A 11 21.05 11.37 -30.51
C LEU A 11 22.33 10.78 -31.13
N ALA A 12 23.29 10.36 -30.29
CA ALA A 12 24.45 9.59 -30.74
C ALA A 12 24.18 8.09 -30.52
N ILE A 13 23.73 7.43 -31.59
CA ILE A 13 23.60 5.97 -31.67
C ILE A 13 25.01 5.38 -31.80
N GLY A 14 25.61 5.01 -30.68
CA GLY A 14 26.84 4.21 -30.63
C GLY A 14 26.50 2.72 -30.65
N LEU A 15 26.37 2.16 -31.85
CA LEU A 15 26.16 0.72 -32.06
C LEU A 15 27.51 -0.01 -31.91
N LEU A 16 27.94 -0.29 -30.67
CA LEU A 16 29.07 -1.17 -30.39
C LEU A 16 28.56 -2.63 -30.34
N ALA A 17 28.75 -3.36 -31.44
CA ALA A 17 28.54 -4.81 -31.48
C ALA A 17 29.71 -5.52 -30.78
N SER A 18 29.60 -5.68 -29.47
CA SER A 18 30.52 -6.49 -28.67
C SER A 18 30.29 -7.96 -28.94
N LEU A 19 31.24 -8.61 -29.62
CA LEU A 19 31.36 -10.06 -29.71
C LEU A 19 31.53 -10.66 -28.30
N LEU A 20 30.44 -11.21 -27.75
CA LEU A 20 30.48 -11.99 -26.51
C LEU A 20 30.96 -13.41 -26.81
N PRO A 21 31.89 -13.97 -26.00
CA PRO A 21 32.24 -15.38 -26.07
C PRO A 21 31.07 -16.26 -25.64
N PRO A 22 30.99 -17.52 -26.13
CA PRO A 22 29.97 -18.46 -25.71
C PRO A 22 30.12 -18.75 -24.22
N ALA A 23 29.11 -18.37 -23.44
CA ALA A 23 29.00 -18.73 -22.04
C ALA A 23 28.95 -20.27 -21.93
N ALA A 24 29.95 -20.84 -21.28
CA ALA A 24 29.87 -22.21 -20.81
C ALA A 24 28.71 -22.27 -19.81
N MET A 25 27.64 -22.98 -20.18
CA MET A 25 26.52 -23.29 -19.30
C MET A 25 27.08 -24.14 -18.16
N ALA A 26 27.37 -23.51 -17.02
CA ALA A 26 27.62 -24.24 -15.79
C ALA A 26 26.38 -25.08 -15.49
N ALA A 27 26.57 -26.39 -15.34
CA ALA A 27 25.50 -27.28 -14.93
C ALA A 27 24.88 -26.76 -13.62
N PRO A 28 23.55 -26.78 -13.46
CA PRO A 28 22.91 -26.37 -12.22
C PRO A 28 23.50 -27.20 -11.09
N THR A 29 24.22 -26.54 -10.19
CA THR A 29 24.72 -27.20 -8.98
C THR A 29 23.48 -27.60 -8.19
N PRO A 30 23.32 -28.88 -7.81
CA PRO A 30 22.19 -29.29 -6.98
C PRO A 30 22.23 -28.47 -5.70
N SER A 31 21.27 -27.57 -5.54
CA SER A 31 21.08 -26.81 -4.32
C SER A 31 20.92 -27.83 -3.20
N THR A 32 21.93 -27.92 -2.34
CA THR A 32 21.82 -28.66 -1.10
C THR A 32 20.59 -28.10 -0.39
N PRO A 33 19.63 -28.94 0.05
CA PRO A 33 18.50 -28.44 0.83
C PRO A 33 19.11 -27.74 2.04
N SER A 34 18.96 -26.41 2.05
CA SER A 34 19.35 -25.56 3.17
C SER A 34 18.72 -26.21 4.39
N GLN A 35 19.56 -26.64 5.33
CA GLN A 35 19.09 -27.12 6.62
C GLN A 35 18.12 -26.08 7.14
N ASP A 36 16.93 -26.53 7.52
CA ASP A 36 15.88 -25.69 8.07
C ASP A 36 16.46 -24.94 9.28
N ASP A 37 16.95 -23.72 9.02
CA ASP A 37 17.38 -22.80 10.06
C ASP A 37 16.11 -22.46 10.84
N GLU A 38 15.96 -23.14 11.97
CA GLU A 38 14.82 -23.02 12.86
C GLU A 38 14.59 -21.54 13.16
N CYS A 39 13.38 -21.04 12.87
CA CYS A 39 13.03 -19.64 13.03
C CYS A 39 13.16 -19.21 14.51
N THR A 40 14.30 -18.63 14.87
CA THR A 40 14.59 -18.27 16.27
C THR A 40 13.92 -16.98 16.72
N HIS A 41 13.46 -16.14 15.78
CA HIS A 41 12.85 -14.86 16.11
C HIS A 41 11.35 -15.04 16.47
N PRO A 42 10.95 -14.84 17.74
CA PRO A 42 9.62 -15.24 18.22
C PRO A 42 8.47 -14.53 17.51
N MET A 43 8.63 -13.24 17.19
CA MET A 43 7.60 -12.50 16.43
C MET A 43 7.54 -12.90 14.96
N ALA A 44 8.67 -13.28 14.35
CA ALA A 44 8.70 -13.68 12.96
C ALA A 44 8.02 -15.05 12.83
N PHE A 45 8.30 -15.97 13.75
CA PHE A 45 7.63 -17.27 13.84
C PHE A 45 6.10 -17.12 14.00
N ILE A 46 5.64 -16.31 14.96
CA ILE A 46 4.20 -16.09 15.17
C ILE A 46 3.55 -15.52 13.91
N LEU A 47 4.22 -14.59 13.24
CA LEU A 47 3.70 -13.98 12.02
C LEU A 47 3.73 -14.95 10.84
N SER A 48 4.75 -15.78 10.66
CA SER A 48 4.78 -16.77 9.57
C SER A 48 3.70 -17.83 9.74
N GLU A 49 3.38 -18.22 10.97
CA GLU A 49 2.25 -19.11 11.25
C GLU A 49 0.89 -18.45 10.96
N TRP A 50 0.80 -17.13 11.09
CA TRP A 50 -0.43 -16.38 10.85
C TRP A 50 -0.60 -15.92 9.38
N MET A 51 0.49 -15.67 8.69
CA MET A 51 0.56 -15.13 7.32
C MET A 51 0.83 -16.27 6.35
N GLU A 52 -0.24 -16.90 5.84
CA GLU A 52 -0.12 -18.03 4.93
C GLU A 52 0.76 -17.69 3.72
N GLY A 53 1.76 -18.52 3.47
CA GLY A 53 2.69 -18.34 2.34
C GLY A 53 3.80 -17.30 2.58
N VAL A 54 3.91 -16.71 3.78
CA VAL A 54 5.03 -15.83 4.13
C VAL A 54 6.03 -16.58 5.00
N SER A 55 7.28 -16.65 4.52
CA SER A 55 8.34 -17.37 5.24
C SER A 55 8.81 -16.58 6.46
N CYS A 56 9.29 -17.28 7.50
CA CYS A 56 9.94 -16.59 8.63
C CYS A 56 11.17 -15.79 8.18
N GLN A 57 11.95 -16.30 7.22
CA GLN A 57 13.12 -15.61 6.71
C GLN A 57 12.75 -14.27 6.06
N ASP A 58 11.68 -14.23 5.25
CA ASP A 58 11.17 -13.01 4.63
C ASP A 58 10.83 -11.92 5.66
N LEU A 59 10.30 -12.34 6.80
CA LEU A 59 9.92 -11.43 7.90
C LEU A 59 11.15 -10.91 8.65
N ILE A 60 12.18 -11.75 8.81
CA ILE A 60 13.47 -11.36 9.41
C ILE A 60 14.20 -10.40 8.47
N ASP A 61 14.27 -10.70 7.17
CA ASP A 61 14.93 -9.86 6.18
C ASP A 61 14.33 -8.45 6.17
N LEU A 62 13.00 -8.34 6.12
CA LEU A 62 12.31 -7.06 6.23
C LEU A 62 12.57 -6.35 7.57
N HIS A 63 12.66 -7.11 8.65
CA HIS A 63 12.97 -6.54 9.96
C HIS A 63 14.38 -5.95 10.01
N ASP A 64 15.36 -6.65 9.43
CA ASP A 64 16.75 -6.21 9.33
C ASP A 64 16.90 -5.01 8.39
N GLU A 65 16.02 -4.86 7.40
CA GLU A 65 15.86 -3.64 6.59
C GLU A 65 15.22 -2.46 7.35
N GLY A 66 14.80 -2.67 8.60
CA GLY A 66 14.22 -1.65 9.48
C GLY A 66 12.70 -1.59 9.45
N VAL A 67 12.02 -2.53 8.80
CA VAL A 67 10.55 -2.61 8.80
C VAL A 67 10.09 -3.26 10.11
N GLY A 68 9.33 -2.51 10.93
CA GLY A 68 8.78 -3.07 12.17
C GLY A 68 7.73 -4.15 11.91
N PHE A 69 7.67 -5.22 12.71
CA PHE A 69 6.64 -6.26 12.62
C PHE A 69 5.20 -5.72 12.66
N GLY A 70 4.96 -4.60 13.35
CA GLY A 70 3.66 -3.94 13.36
C GLY A 70 3.27 -3.27 12.03
N VAL A 71 4.26 -2.88 11.21
CA VAL A 71 4.05 -2.40 9.83
C VAL A 71 3.70 -3.57 8.94
N ILE A 72 4.47 -4.66 9.01
CA ILE A 72 4.24 -5.90 8.24
C ILE A 72 2.82 -6.45 8.53
N MET A 73 2.45 -6.58 9.81
CA MET A 73 1.15 -7.09 10.23
C MET A 73 -0.02 -6.23 9.69
N LYS A 74 0.12 -4.90 9.72
CA LYS A 74 -0.92 -3.99 9.19
C LYS A 74 -1.03 -4.08 7.68
N ALA A 75 0.09 -4.16 6.99
CA ALA A 75 0.13 -4.32 5.55
C ALA A 75 -0.54 -5.63 5.12
N HIS A 76 -0.20 -6.75 5.77
CA HIS A 76 -0.84 -8.04 5.51
C HIS A 76 -2.35 -8.01 5.77
N PHE A 77 -2.78 -7.40 6.89
CA PHE A 77 -4.21 -7.27 7.18
C PHE A 77 -4.99 -6.49 6.11
N LEU A 78 -4.42 -5.39 5.61
CA LEU A 78 -5.04 -4.61 4.54
C LEU A 78 -5.00 -5.34 3.19
N SER A 79 -3.93 -6.11 2.93
CA SER A 79 -3.81 -7.01 1.78
C SER A 79 -4.97 -8.00 1.75
N GLU A 80 -5.23 -8.70 2.86
CA GLU A 80 -6.36 -9.63 2.98
C GLU A 80 -7.72 -8.95 2.80
N MET A 81 -7.87 -7.73 3.34
CA MET A 81 -9.13 -6.99 3.27
C MET A 81 -9.48 -6.52 1.86
N PHE A 82 -8.47 -6.14 1.06
CA PHE A 82 -8.67 -5.47 -0.22
C PHE A 82 -8.11 -6.23 -1.42
N GLY A 83 -7.54 -7.42 -1.22
CA GLY A 83 -6.89 -8.20 -2.27
C GLY A 83 -5.64 -7.52 -2.86
N LEU A 84 -4.86 -6.86 -2.01
CA LEU A 84 -3.66 -6.09 -2.43
C LEU A 84 -2.39 -6.88 -2.18
N ASN A 85 -1.27 -6.44 -2.74
CA ASN A 85 0.04 -6.96 -2.35
C ASN A 85 0.50 -6.28 -1.05
N TRP A 86 0.75 -7.06 0.01
CA TRP A 86 1.17 -6.49 1.29
C TRP A 86 2.57 -5.86 1.25
N ARG A 87 3.49 -6.31 0.39
CA ARG A 87 4.81 -5.69 0.24
C ARG A 87 4.68 -4.31 -0.38
N ASP A 88 3.84 -4.16 -1.40
CA ASP A 88 3.53 -2.84 -1.98
C ASP A 88 2.93 -1.87 -0.94
N LEU A 89 2.14 -2.40 0.00
CA LEU A 89 1.59 -1.62 1.12
C LEU A 89 2.65 -1.20 2.15
N VAL A 90 3.65 -2.05 2.42
CA VAL A 90 4.82 -1.67 3.21
C VAL A 90 5.59 -0.55 2.49
N ASP A 91 5.86 -0.71 1.19
CA ASP A 91 6.61 0.27 0.40
C ASP A 91 5.89 1.62 0.34
N ARG A 92 4.58 1.64 0.13
CA ARG A 92 3.78 2.88 0.15
C ARG A 92 3.80 3.57 1.52
N HIS A 93 3.84 2.80 2.60
CA HIS A 93 3.90 3.34 3.96
C HIS A 93 5.30 3.88 4.31
N MET A 94 6.33 3.17 3.90
CA MET A 94 7.73 3.44 4.27
C MET A 94 8.47 4.32 3.25
N GLY A 95 7.94 4.46 2.03
CA GLY A 95 8.55 5.20 0.93
C GLY A 95 8.40 6.71 1.04
N GLU A 96 8.80 7.42 -0.02
CA GLU A 96 8.87 8.89 -0.04
C GLU A 96 7.52 9.58 0.21
N GLU A 97 6.42 8.97 -0.24
CA GLU A 97 5.07 9.48 0.01
C GLU A 97 4.64 9.34 1.47
N GLY A 98 5.22 8.38 2.21
CA GLY A 98 4.96 8.16 3.63
C GLY A 98 3.48 8.02 3.98
N LEU A 99 2.71 7.26 3.18
CA LEU A 99 1.25 7.23 3.33
C LEU A 99 0.84 6.63 4.67
N ALA A 100 0.04 7.37 5.44
CA ALA A 100 -0.49 6.84 6.69
C ALA A 100 -1.49 5.71 6.41
N TRP A 101 -1.51 4.68 7.26
CA TRP A 101 -2.47 3.56 7.17
C TRP A 101 -3.93 4.00 7.04
N GLY A 102 -4.30 5.09 7.72
CA GLY A 102 -5.65 5.65 7.62
C GLY A 102 -5.97 6.27 6.26
N GLN A 103 -4.97 6.76 5.53
CA GLN A 103 -5.14 7.25 4.15
C GLN A 103 -5.30 6.08 3.19
N ILE A 104 -4.43 5.07 3.28
CA ILE A 104 -4.51 3.84 2.47
C ILE A 104 -5.88 3.18 2.64
N MET A 105 -6.27 2.89 3.89
CA MET A 105 -7.56 2.26 4.18
C MET A 105 -8.74 3.08 3.64
N LYS A 106 -8.73 4.40 3.86
CA LYS A 106 -9.83 5.26 3.42
C LYS A 106 -9.89 5.36 1.89
N ALA A 107 -8.75 5.40 1.21
CA ALA A 107 -8.70 5.41 -0.25
C ALA A 107 -9.35 4.15 -0.82
N HIS A 108 -8.98 2.95 -0.35
CA HIS A 108 -9.57 1.70 -0.84
C HIS A 108 -11.06 1.55 -0.51
N VAL A 109 -11.51 1.96 0.68
CA VAL A 109 -12.93 1.96 1.03
C VAL A 109 -13.74 2.89 0.12
N LEU A 110 -13.22 4.07 -0.19
CA LEU A 110 -13.90 5.02 -1.07
C LEU A 110 -13.83 4.60 -2.53
N ALA A 111 -12.72 4.01 -2.96
CA ALA A 111 -12.52 3.47 -4.30
C ALA A 111 -13.61 2.44 -4.64
N ASP A 112 -13.82 1.46 -3.75
CA ASP A 112 -14.89 0.45 -3.88
C ASP A 112 -16.28 1.11 -3.92
N ALA A 113 -16.54 2.05 -3.01
CA ALA A 113 -17.84 2.71 -2.92
C ALA A 113 -18.17 3.62 -4.12
N LEU A 114 -17.17 4.23 -4.75
CA LEU A 114 -17.30 5.18 -5.84
C LEU A 114 -17.07 4.55 -7.22
N GLY A 115 -16.53 3.32 -7.29
CA GLY A 115 -16.16 2.67 -8.54
C GLY A 115 -14.96 3.32 -9.24
N VAL A 116 -13.99 3.82 -8.46
CA VAL A 116 -12.78 4.51 -8.95
C VAL A 116 -11.53 3.87 -8.35
N SER A 117 -10.34 4.24 -8.80
CA SER A 117 -9.12 3.66 -8.23
C SER A 117 -8.75 4.33 -6.90
N ALA A 118 -8.18 3.56 -5.97
CA ALA A 118 -7.65 4.11 -4.73
C ALA A 118 -6.46 5.05 -4.99
N ASP A 119 -5.69 4.79 -6.05
CA ASP A 119 -4.53 5.58 -6.43
C ASP A 119 -4.94 6.97 -6.92
N ASP A 120 -6.05 7.10 -7.66
CA ASP A 120 -6.59 8.41 -8.06
C ASP A 120 -6.99 9.24 -6.83
N LEU A 121 -7.66 8.60 -5.86
CA LEU A 121 -8.06 9.26 -4.61
C LEU A 121 -6.85 9.68 -3.75
N LEU A 122 -5.79 8.88 -3.74
CA LEU A 122 -4.52 9.22 -3.07
C LEU A 122 -3.80 10.36 -3.79
N ALA A 123 -3.79 10.38 -5.13
CA ALA A 123 -3.22 11.47 -5.91
C ALA A 123 -3.94 12.80 -5.65
N GLU A 124 -5.28 12.78 -5.55
CA GLU A 124 -6.05 13.97 -5.16
C GLU A 124 -5.73 14.44 -3.74
N ARG A 125 -5.51 13.51 -2.81
CA ARG A 125 -5.03 13.85 -1.45
C ARG A 125 -3.64 14.47 -1.46
N ALA A 126 -2.73 13.97 -2.31
CA ALA A 126 -1.38 14.53 -2.48
C ALA A 126 -1.41 15.95 -3.06
N GLN A 127 -2.45 16.30 -3.83
CA GLN A 127 -2.71 17.66 -4.31
C GLN A 127 -3.31 18.59 -3.23
N GLY A 128 -3.54 18.08 -2.01
CA GLY A 128 -4.01 18.85 -0.87
C GLY A 128 -5.52 18.82 -0.63
N LYS A 129 -6.30 18.16 -1.49
CA LYS A 129 -7.76 18.09 -1.32
C LYS A 129 -8.16 17.36 -0.05
N GLY A 130 -9.24 17.77 0.60
CA GLY A 130 -9.80 17.03 1.74
C GLY A 130 -10.60 15.79 1.28
N TRP A 131 -10.71 14.75 2.12
CA TRP A 131 -11.57 13.60 1.79
C TRP A 131 -13.04 14.00 1.55
N GLY A 132 -13.53 15.04 2.24
CA GLY A 132 -14.88 15.56 2.03
C GLY A 132 -15.06 16.25 0.68
N GLU A 133 -14.04 16.99 0.23
CA GLU A 133 -13.99 17.64 -1.09
C GLU A 133 -13.97 16.59 -2.21
N ILE A 134 -13.08 15.60 -2.11
CA ILE A 134 -13.02 14.46 -3.05
C ILE A 134 -14.38 13.76 -3.13
N LEU A 135 -14.98 13.42 -1.98
CA LEU A 135 -16.30 12.80 -1.94
C LEU A 135 -17.40 13.65 -2.56
N GLN A 136 -17.34 14.98 -2.39
CA GLN A 136 -18.33 15.88 -2.97
C GLN A 136 -18.21 15.91 -4.50
N GLU A 137 -17.00 16.02 -5.03
CA GLU A 137 -16.75 16.02 -6.48
C GLU A 137 -17.26 14.73 -7.15
N TYR A 138 -16.94 13.56 -6.58
CA TYR A 138 -17.43 12.28 -7.11
C TYR A 138 -18.94 12.08 -6.93
N ARG A 139 -19.58 12.75 -5.97
CA ARG A 139 -21.05 12.72 -5.81
C ARG A 139 -21.78 13.63 -6.81
N GLU A 140 -21.15 14.71 -7.24
CA GLU A 140 -21.71 15.69 -8.18
C GLU A 140 -21.42 15.32 -9.65
N GLY A 141 -20.55 14.33 -9.89
CA GLY A 141 -20.32 13.73 -11.21
C GLY A 141 -21.53 12.97 -11.78
N PRO A 142 -21.55 12.73 -13.10
CA PRO A 142 -22.66 12.05 -13.79
C PRO A 142 -22.66 10.54 -13.47
N GLY A 143 -23.20 10.14 -12.31
CA GLY A 143 -23.24 8.73 -11.90
C GLY A 143 -23.50 8.51 -10.41
N LYS A 144 -24.47 9.22 -9.83
CA LYS A 144 -24.74 9.24 -8.39
C LYS A 144 -24.97 7.84 -7.80
N PRO A 145 -24.14 7.35 -6.85
CA PRO A 145 -24.45 6.09 -6.16
C PRO A 145 -25.60 6.30 -5.15
N PRO A 146 -26.48 5.30 -4.96
CA PRO A 146 -27.78 5.46 -4.28
C PRO A 146 -27.71 5.85 -2.80
N TRP A 147 -26.54 5.72 -2.15
CA TRP A 147 -26.33 6.04 -0.73
C TRP A 147 -25.90 7.50 -0.48
N ALA A 148 -25.58 8.28 -1.52
CA ALA A 148 -25.17 9.69 -1.40
C ALA A 148 -26.38 10.59 -1.04
N GLY A 149 -26.70 10.67 0.26
CA GLY A 149 -27.77 11.50 0.81
C GLY A 149 -28.53 10.86 1.98
N GLN A 150 -28.25 9.60 2.31
CA GLN A 150 -28.96 8.84 3.34
C GLN A 150 -28.02 8.48 4.50
N GLY A 151 -27.79 9.45 5.41
CA GLY A 151 -27.20 9.17 6.73
C GLY A 151 -25.77 8.60 6.75
N LYS A 152 -25.38 8.08 7.93
CA LYS A 152 -24.05 7.51 8.19
C LYS A 152 -23.76 6.38 7.20
N PRO A 153 -22.60 6.36 6.54
CA PRO A 153 -22.28 5.29 5.61
C PRO A 153 -22.15 3.93 6.33
N PRO A 154 -22.36 2.80 5.64
CA PRO A 154 -22.43 1.48 6.26
C PRO A 154 -21.14 1.08 7.03
N TRP A 155 -19.98 1.64 6.66
CA TRP A 155 -18.72 1.44 7.38
C TRP A 155 -18.61 2.24 8.69
N ALA A 156 -19.40 3.30 8.87
CA ALA A 156 -19.39 4.11 10.10
C ALA A 156 -20.09 3.43 11.30
N GLY A 157 -20.60 2.20 11.11
CA GLY A 157 -21.24 1.39 12.14
C GLY A 157 -20.64 -0.01 12.32
N GLN A 158 -19.64 -0.41 11.54
CA GLN A 158 -18.98 -1.70 11.77
C GLN A 158 -18.17 -1.62 13.07
N GLY A 159 -18.49 -2.51 14.01
CA GLY A 159 -17.95 -2.51 15.36
C GLY A 159 -16.42 -2.44 15.40
N LYS A 160 -15.89 -1.96 16.53
CA LYS A 160 -14.45 -1.82 16.75
C LYS A 160 -13.70 -3.09 16.33
N PRO A 161 -12.67 -2.99 15.46
CA PRO A 161 -11.83 -4.13 15.13
C PRO A 161 -11.20 -4.70 16.41
N PRO A 162 -10.80 -5.98 16.44
CA PRO A 162 -10.34 -6.65 17.67
C PRO A 162 -9.23 -5.90 18.42
N TRP A 163 -8.35 -5.19 17.71
CA TRP A 163 -7.27 -4.38 18.29
C TRP A 163 -7.71 -3.01 18.84
N ALA A 164 -8.95 -2.57 18.54
CA ALA A 164 -9.55 -1.33 19.05
C ALA A 164 -10.39 -1.54 20.33
N GLN A 165 -10.57 -2.79 20.77
CA GLN A 165 -11.18 -3.11 22.06
C GLN A 165 -10.20 -2.73 23.18
N GLY A 166 -10.53 -1.66 23.92
CA GLY A 166 -9.77 -1.24 25.11
C GLY A 166 -9.07 0.12 25.06
N ARG A 167 -9.03 0.81 23.90
CA ARG A 167 -8.64 2.23 23.84
C ARG A 167 -9.86 3.07 23.45
N GLY A 168 -9.95 4.29 24.00
CA GLY A 168 -11.02 5.26 23.73
C GLY A 168 -11.20 5.55 22.24
N ASN A 169 -12.13 6.45 21.88
CA ASN A 169 -12.37 6.81 20.48
C ASN A 169 -11.03 7.03 19.75
N PRO A 170 -10.76 6.28 18.68
CA PRO A 170 -9.51 6.44 17.97
C PRO A 170 -9.45 7.85 17.38
N ALA A 171 -8.26 8.45 17.32
CA ALA A 171 -8.08 9.86 16.97
C ALA A 171 -8.68 10.26 15.60
N TRP A 172 -9.03 9.28 14.75
CA TRP A 172 -9.72 9.47 13.47
C TRP A 172 -11.24 9.65 13.56
N ALA A 173 -11.88 9.37 14.70
CA ALA A 173 -13.34 9.37 14.84
C ALA A 173 -13.96 10.77 14.86
N GLY A 174 -13.16 11.84 14.91
CA GLY A 174 -13.63 13.19 15.17
C GLY A 174 -14.27 13.31 16.56
N PRO A 175 -14.51 14.54 17.08
CA PRO A 175 -15.35 14.70 18.25
C PRO A 175 -16.74 14.17 17.91
N SER A 176 -17.19 13.14 18.63
CA SER A 176 -18.59 12.73 18.60
C SER A 176 -19.39 13.90 19.15
N GLY A 177 -20.09 14.61 18.27
CA GLY A 177 -21.02 15.65 18.68
C GLY A 177 -21.99 15.03 19.68
N SER A 178 -21.90 15.47 20.93
CA SER A 178 -22.95 15.31 21.91
C SER A 178 -24.06 16.27 21.50
N GLU A 179 -25.04 15.78 20.77
CA GLU A 179 -26.37 16.39 20.78
C GLU A 179 -26.99 16.06 22.15
N GLU A 180 -27.33 17.11 22.88
CA GLU A 180 -28.11 17.09 24.14
C GLU A 180 -29.51 16.50 23.94
#